data_AF-A0A146LIG1-F1
#
_entry.id   AF-A0A146LIG1-F1
#
_cell.length_a   1.000
_cell.length_b   1.000
_cell.length_c   1.000
_cell.angle_alpha   90.00
_cell.angle_beta   90.00
_cell.angle_gamma   90.00
#
_symmetry.space_group_name_H-M   'P 1'
#
loop_
_entity.id
_entity.type
_entity.pdbx_description
1 polymer ?
#
loop_
_entity_poly.entity_id
_entity_poly.type
_entity_poly.pdbx_seq_one_letter_code
_entity_poly.pdbx_strand_id
1 'polypeptide(L)'
;MWEVLYRANPHSHLKTRINAHKHSVKTLEKEPNSVDTTALRTHARGEGHTFKFENTKILGHEENEFKREVREMILIERNKESAVNKRSDVQSLSKVYSNAIHTIFRENPGITNSPLPSSTNQFIP
;
A
#
# COMPACT_ATOMS: atom_id res chain seq x y z
N MET A 1 -6.00 -6.43 14.01
CA MET A 1 -5.98 -4.96 13.80
C MET A 1 -5.39 -4.75 12.41
N TRP A 2 -6.18 -4.25 11.46
CA TRP A 2 -5.76 -4.14 10.07
C TRP A 2 -5.03 -2.82 9.83
N GLU A 3 -3.83 -2.89 9.27
CA GLU A 3 -3.05 -1.71 8.95
C GLU A 3 -3.44 -1.21 7.55
N VAL A 4 -3.67 0.09 7.41
CA VAL A 4 -3.84 0.66 6.07
C VAL A 4 -2.45 1.02 5.56
N LEU A 5 -2.08 0.40 4.44
CA LEU A 5 -0.79 0.61 3.82
C LEU A 5 -0.85 1.86 2.96
N TYR A 6 -0.03 2.86 3.27
CA TYR A 6 -0.03 4.08 2.50
C TYR A 6 1.27 4.36 1.77
N ARG A 7 1.11 4.59 0.46
CA ARG A 7 2.03 5.26 -0.47
C ARG A 7 2.57 6.57 0.12
N ALA A 8 3.87 6.82 0.01
CA ALA A 8 4.39 8.19 0.06
C ALA A 8 4.76 8.68 -1.35
N ASN A 9 4.07 9.73 -1.79
CA ASN A 9 4.58 10.84 -2.60
C ASN A 9 4.25 12.12 -1.78
N PRO A 10 4.73 13.34 -2.07
CA PRO A 10 4.93 14.38 -1.06
C PRO A 10 3.69 14.56 -0.17
N HIS A 11 3.90 14.84 1.11
CA HIS A 11 2.91 14.82 2.21
C HIS A 11 1.47 15.24 1.86
N SER A 12 1.29 16.15 0.90
CA SER A 12 0.01 16.53 0.30
C SER A 12 -0.81 15.35 -0.25
N HIS A 13 -0.22 14.41 -0.99
CA HIS A 13 -0.94 13.27 -1.58
C HIS A 13 -1.42 12.27 -0.53
N LEU A 14 -0.62 12.03 0.51
CA LEU A 14 -1.00 11.15 1.61
C LEU A 14 -2.22 11.71 2.35
N LYS A 15 -2.16 12.99 2.72
CA LYS A 15 -3.27 13.67 3.40
C LYS A 15 -4.55 13.63 2.56
N THR A 16 -4.44 13.92 1.26
CA THR A 16 -5.57 13.85 0.32
C THR A 16 -6.15 12.44 0.23
N ARG A 17 -5.31 11.39 0.11
CA ARG A 17 -5.78 10.00 0.06
C ARG A 17 -6.44 9.56 1.36
N ILE A 18 -5.85 9.87 2.51
CA ILE A 18 -6.44 9.57 3.82
C ILE A 18 -7.82 10.24 3.94
N ASN A 19 -7.92 11.52 3.57
CA ASN A 19 -9.19 12.25 3.60
C ASN A 19 -10.23 11.65 2.65
N ALA A 20 -9.83 11.26 1.44
CA ALA A 20 -10.71 10.59 0.49
C ALA A 20 -11.24 9.26 1.05
N HIS A 21 -10.39 8.47 1.71
CA HIS A 21 -10.81 7.22 2.36
C HIS A 21 -11.71 7.46 3.57
N LYS A 22 -11.39 8.43 4.44
CA LYS A 22 -12.26 8.87 5.54
C LYS A 22 -13.65 9.23 5.04
N HIS A 23 -13.71 10.02 3.96
CA HIS A 23 -14.97 10.44 3.36
C HIS A 23 -15.73 9.26 2.73
N SER A 24 -15.03 8.37 2.03
CA SER A 24 -15.61 7.16 1.42
C SER A 24 -16.22 6.20 2.44
N VAL A 25 -15.60 6.04 3.61
CA VAL A 25 -16.17 5.22 4.69
C VAL A 25 -17.32 5.96 5.37
N LYS A 26 -17.17 7.25 5.68
CA LYS A 26 -18.23 8.05 6.32
C LYS A 26 -19.51 8.14 5.48
N THR A 27 -19.38 8.15 4.16
CA THR A 27 -20.55 8.18 3.26
C THR A 27 -21.34 6.88 3.23
N LEU A 28 -20.83 5.77 3.80
CA LEU A 28 -21.62 4.54 4.00
C LEU A 28 -22.86 4.76 4.86
N GLU A 29 -22.78 5.63 5.88
CA GLU A 29 -23.92 5.96 6.74
C GLU A 29 -25.02 6.70 5.98
N LYS A 30 -24.64 7.52 4.99
CA LYS A 30 -25.56 8.36 4.21
C LYS A 30 -26.11 7.65 2.98
N GLU A 31 -25.30 6.79 2.37
CA GLU A 31 -25.61 6.10 1.11
C GLU A 31 -25.27 4.61 1.22
N PRO A 32 -26.06 3.85 2.00
CA PRO A 32 -25.77 2.44 2.30
C PRO A 32 -25.76 1.55 1.05
N ASN A 33 -26.50 1.93 0.00
CA ASN A 33 -26.64 1.15 -1.23
C ASN A 33 -25.74 1.62 -2.39
N SER A 34 -24.85 2.58 -2.16
CA SER A 34 -23.93 3.07 -3.21
C SER A 34 -22.81 2.07 -3.51
N VAL A 35 -22.28 2.10 -4.74
CA VAL A 35 -21.22 1.20 -5.21
C VAL A 35 -19.94 1.39 -4.39
N ASP A 36 -19.30 0.28 -4.02
CA ASP A 36 -18.05 0.31 -3.28
C ASP A 36 -16.88 0.66 -4.21
N THR A 37 -16.39 1.89 -4.06
CA THR A 37 -15.32 2.44 -4.91
C THR A 37 -13.92 2.12 -4.39
N THR A 38 -13.79 1.68 -3.13
CA THR A 38 -12.50 1.38 -2.51
C THR A 38 -12.53 0.07 -1.71
N ALA A 39 -11.38 -0.59 -1.60
CA ALA A 39 -11.23 -1.78 -0.77
C ALA A 39 -11.63 -1.49 0.70
N LEU A 40 -11.22 -0.32 1.23
CA LEU A 40 -11.60 0.09 2.59
C LEU A 40 -13.11 0.19 2.76
N ARG A 41 -13.83 0.73 1.78
CA ARG A 41 -15.29 0.84 1.83
C ARG A 41 -15.96 -0.53 1.80
N THR A 42 -15.47 -1.43 0.95
CA THR A 42 -15.94 -2.83 0.85
C THR A 42 -15.76 -3.54 2.19
N HIS A 43 -14.57 -3.44 2.81
CA HIS A 43 -14.28 -4.06 4.11
C HIS A 43 -15.06 -3.40 5.26
N ALA A 44 -15.20 -2.07 5.29
CA ALA A 44 -16.01 -1.38 6.29
C ALA A 44 -17.47 -1.85 6.27
N ARG A 45 -18.05 -2.00 5.08
CA ARG A 45 -19.43 -2.45 4.90
C ARG A 45 -19.60 -3.94 5.19
N GLY A 46 -18.76 -4.79 4.61
CA GLY A 46 -18.90 -6.24 4.67
C GLY A 46 -18.50 -6.86 6.01
N GLU A 47 -17.49 -6.28 6.68
CA GLU A 47 -16.89 -6.85 7.90
C GLU A 47 -17.12 -5.96 9.13
N GLY A 48 -17.80 -4.82 8.98
CA GLY A 48 -18.05 -3.87 10.07
C GLY A 48 -16.76 -3.24 10.62
N HIS A 49 -15.68 -3.23 9.84
CA HIS A 49 -14.37 -2.80 10.30
C HIS A 49 -14.26 -1.27 10.42
N THR A 50 -13.77 -0.82 11.58
CA THR A 50 -13.42 0.58 11.84
C THR A 50 -11.92 0.80 11.60
N PHE A 51 -11.59 1.71 10.69
CA PHE A 51 -10.20 2.06 10.37
C PHE A 51 -9.67 3.19 11.26
N LYS A 52 -8.47 3.00 11.81
CA LYS A 52 -7.72 4.04 12.53
C LYS A 52 -6.79 4.78 11.57
N PHE A 53 -7.29 5.85 10.97
CA PHE A 53 -6.53 6.63 9.98
C PHE A 53 -5.44 7.51 10.62
N GLU A 54 -5.54 7.76 11.93
CA GLU A 54 -4.64 8.61 12.71
C GLU A 54 -3.26 7.96 12.88
N ASN A 55 -3.20 6.62 12.83
CA ASN A 55 -1.97 5.83 13.01
C ASN A 55 -1.50 5.21 11.68
N THR A 56 -1.64 5.96 10.59
CA THR A 56 -1.18 5.53 9.27
C THR A 56 0.34 5.42 9.23
N LYS A 57 0.86 4.27 8.77
CA LYS A 57 2.30 4.05 8.58
C LYS A 57 2.70 4.20 7.11
N ILE A 58 3.76 4.98 6.88
CA ILE A 58 4.42 5.07 5.57
C ILE A 58 5.45 3.95 5.47
N LEU A 59 5.36 3.12 4.42
CA LEU A 59 6.29 1.99 4.19
C LEU A 59 7.43 2.28 3.22
N GLY A 60 7.40 3.43 2.56
CA GLY A 60 8.44 3.79 1.60
C GLY A 60 8.14 5.05 0.82
N HIS A 61 9.20 5.74 0.42
CA HIS A 61 9.20 6.89 -0.46
C HIS A 61 9.91 6.52 -1.77
N GLU A 62 9.33 6.91 -2.91
CA GLU A 62 9.93 6.71 -4.23
C GLU A 62 9.41 7.79 -5.19
N GLU A 63 10.32 8.61 -5.70
CA GLU A 63 9.98 9.72 -6.60
C GLU A 63 9.68 9.20 -8.00
N ASN A 64 10.42 8.18 -8.46
CA ASN A 64 10.22 7.61 -9.78
C ASN A 64 8.91 6.82 -9.83
N GLU A 65 8.06 7.13 -10.81
CA GLU A 65 6.73 6.55 -10.91
C GLU A 65 6.72 5.04 -11.08
N PHE A 66 7.49 4.54 -12.03
CA PHE A 66 7.55 3.11 -12.30
C PHE A 66 8.08 2.32 -11.10
N LYS A 67 9.18 2.78 -10.49
CA LYS A 67 9.73 2.14 -9.28
C LYS A 67 8.73 2.16 -8.13
N ARG A 68 7.94 3.22 -8.02
CA ARG A 68 6.91 3.37 -6.99
C ARG A 68 5.78 2.36 -7.19
N GLU A 69 5.30 2.17 -8.41
CA GLU A 69 4.26 1.17 -8.73
C GLU A 69 4.73 -0.25 -8.42
N VAL A 70 5.95 -0.59 -8.85
CA VAL A 70 6.56 -1.89 -8.54
C VAL A 70 6.71 -2.09 -7.02
N ARG A 71 7.15 -1.06 -6.30
CA ARG A 71 7.27 -1.10 -4.83
C ARG A 71 5.90 -1.28 -4.17
N GLU A 72 4.85 -0.62 -4.66
CA GLU A 72 3.48 -0.77 -4.16
C GLU A 72 2.98 -2.20 -4.37
N MET A 73 3.16 -2.78 -5.55
CA MET A 73 2.82 -4.19 -5.82
C MET A 73 3.52 -5.15 -4.85
N ILE A 74 4.83 -4.98 -4.65
CA ILE A 74 5.63 -5.82 -3.74
C ILE A 74 5.10 -5.69 -2.31
N LEU A 75 4.81 -4.48 -1.85
CA LEU A 75 4.34 -4.24 -0.49
C LEU A 75 2.91 -4.73 -0.27
N ILE A 76 2.02 -4.65 -1.27
CA ILE A 76 0.67 -5.23 -1.23
C ILE A 76 0.77 -6.75 -1.11
N GLU A 77 1.58 -7.38 -1.95
CA GLU A 77 1.72 -8.84 -1.95
C GLU A 77 2.34 -9.35 -0.64
N ARG A 78 3.31 -8.61 -0.08
CA ARG A 78 3.92 -8.92 1.23
C ARG A 78 2.93 -8.82 2.38
N ASN A 79 2.10 -7.78 2.42
CA ASN A 79 1.21 -7.49 3.55
C ASN A 79 -0.23 -7.98 3.31
N LYS A 80 -0.43 -8.93 2.39
CA LYS A 80 -1.76 -9.40 1.99
C LYS A 80 -2.64 -9.91 3.15
N GLU A 81 -2.03 -10.40 4.22
CA GLU A 81 -2.72 -10.94 5.40
C GLU A 81 -2.96 -9.89 6.50
N SER A 82 -2.36 -8.70 6.40
CA SER A 82 -2.38 -7.68 7.46
C SER A 82 -2.86 -6.30 6.99
N ALA A 83 -2.98 -6.09 5.67
CA ALA A 83 -3.35 -4.81 5.09
C ALA A 83 -4.51 -4.90 4.09
N VAL A 84 -5.40 -3.91 4.17
CA VAL A 84 -6.56 -3.77 3.27
C VAL A 84 -6.17 -2.91 2.07
N ASN A 85 -5.93 -3.55 0.92
CA ASN A 85 -5.62 -2.88 -0.34
C ASN A 85 -6.43 -3.47 -1.50
N LYS A 86 -6.69 -2.66 -2.54
CA LYS A 86 -7.24 -3.19 -3.79
C LYS A 86 -6.15 -4.06 -4.44
N ARG A 87 -6.46 -5.34 -4.67
CA ARG A 87 -5.47 -6.31 -5.18
C ARG A 87 -5.38 -6.37 -6.71
N SER A 88 -6.07 -5.49 -7.42
CA SER A 88 -5.98 -5.39 -8.88
C SER A 88 -4.54 -5.28 -9.36
N ASP A 89 -3.71 -4.58 -8.58
CA ASP A 89 -2.33 -4.25 -8.95
C ASP A 89 -1.42 -5.49 -8.86
N VAL A 90 -1.80 -6.52 -8.11
CA VAL A 90 -1.02 -7.77 -7.96
C VAL A 90 -1.72 -8.98 -8.59
N GLN A 91 -2.91 -8.82 -9.17
CA GLN A 91 -3.72 -9.92 -9.66
C GLN A 91 -3.07 -10.65 -10.86
N SER A 92 -2.30 -9.93 -11.67
CA SER A 92 -1.56 -10.49 -12.81
C SER A 92 -0.11 -10.83 -12.47
N LEU A 93 0.27 -10.78 -11.20
CA LEU A 93 1.62 -11.12 -10.77
C LEU A 93 1.84 -12.63 -10.93
N SER A 94 2.87 -13.01 -11.69
CA SER A 94 3.17 -14.43 -11.89
C SER A 94 3.52 -15.11 -10.55
N LYS A 95 3.19 -16.40 -10.45
CA LYS A 95 3.50 -17.20 -9.25
C LYS A 95 5.00 -17.23 -8.93
N VAL A 96 5.85 -17.16 -9.96
CA VAL A 96 7.31 -17.09 -9.81
C VAL A 96 7.72 -15.82 -9.07
N TYR A 97 7.18 -14.66 -9.46
CA TYR A 97 7.49 -13.39 -8.80
C TYR A 97 6.90 -13.31 -7.39
N SER A 98 5.67 -13.81 -7.18
CA SER A 98 5.09 -13.91 -5.83
C SER A 98 5.99 -14.77 -4.92
N ASN A 99 6.41 -15.95 -5.39
CA ASN A 99 7.31 -16.83 -4.63
C ASN A 99 8.67 -16.16 -4.33
N ALA A 100 9.26 -15.45 -5.30
CA ALA A 100 10.51 -14.74 -5.12
C ALA A 100 10.38 -13.64 -4.05
N ILE A 101 9.31 -12.85 -4.10
CA ILE A 101 8.97 -11.84 -3.08
C ILE A 101 8.91 -12.50 -1.70
N HIS A 102 8.11 -13.56 -1.54
CA HIS A 102 7.94 -14.24 -0.25
C HIS A 102 9.26 -14.86 0.27
N THR A 103 10.11 -15.34 -0.62
CA THR A 103 11.42 -15.94 -0.26
C THR A 103 12.41 -14.87 0.20
N ILE A 104 12.60 -13.81 -0.59
CA ILE A 104 13.54 -12.72 -0.28
C ILE A 104 13.24 -12.09 1.09
N PHE A 105 11.96 -11.88 1.41
CA PHE A 105 11.56 -11.29 2.69
C PHE A 105 11.65 -12.25 3.87
N ARG A 106 11.53 -13.58 3.64
CA ARG A 106 11.77 -14.58 4.68
C ARG A 106 13.23 -14.61 5.08
N GLU A 107 14.12 -14.55 4.09
CA GLU A 107 15.58 -14.60 4.29
C GLU A 107 16.14 -13.28 4.83
N ASN A 108 15.45 -12.17 4.61
CA ASN A 108 15.90 -10.84 5.01
C ASN A 108 14.80 -10.06 5.75
N PRO A 109 14.49 -10.42 7.00
CA PRO A 109 13.46 -9.73 7.79
C PRO A 109 13.80 -8.25 8.04
N GLY A 110 15.08 -7.89 7.96
CA GLY A 110 15.62 -6.53 8.13
C GLY A 110 15.61 -5.65 6.88
N ILE A 111 15.15 -6.11 5.70
CA ILE A 111 14.88 -5.21 4.56
C ILE A 111 13.59 -4.44 4.88
N THR A 112 13.76 -3.48 5.77
CA THR A 112 12.79 -2.46 6.13
C THR A 112 13.52 -1.13 6.02
N ASN A 113 13.06 -0.29 5.09
CA ASN A 113 13.26 1.15 5.08
C ASN A 113 14.63 1.74 4.71
N SER A 114 15.62 0.98 4.27
CA SER A 114 16.80 1.61 3.66
C SER A 114 16.44 2.21 2.28
N PRO A 115 16.77 3.48 1.99
CA PRO A 115 16.74 3.99 0.63
C PRO A 115 17.60 3.07 -0.24
N LEU A 116 17.16 2.79 -1.47
CA LEU A 116 18.05 2.22 -2.48
C LEU A 116 19.33 3.08 -2.49
N PRO A 117 20.54 2.50 -2.48
CA PRO A 117 21.74 3.29 -2.66
C PRO A 117 21.56 4.07 -3.95
N SER A 118 21.62 5.40 -3.85
CA SER A 118 21.68 6.26 -5.02
C SER A 118 22.83 5.74 -5.86
N SER A 119 22.54 5.36 -7.11
CA SER A 119 23.56 5.06 -8.10
C SER A 119 24.32 6.36 -8.37
N THR A 120 25.24 6.70 -7.47
CA THR A 120 26.25 7.71 -7.72
C THR A 120 27.15 7.08 -8.76
N ASN A 121 27.06 7.59 -9.98
CA ASN A 121 28.01 7.35 -11.05
C ASN A 121 29.42 7.43 -10.48
N GLN A 122 30.09 6.28 -10.37
CA GLN A 122 31.54 6.27 -10.33
C GLN A 122 32.01 6.52 -11.76
N PHE A 123 32.12 7.79 -12.13
CA PHE A 123 33.15 8.17 -13.07
C PHE A 123 34.48 7.92 -12.36
N ILE A 124 35.14 6.84 -12.76
CA ILE A 124 36.52 6.53 -12.41
C ILE A 124 37.40 7.61 -13.08
N PRO A 125 38.41 8.17 -12.39
CA PRO A 125 39.25 9.24 -12.90
C PRO A 125 40.01 8.88 -14.18
#